data_AF-A0A8T3Y8I0-F1
#
_entry.id   AF-A0A8T3Y8I0-F1
#
_cell.length_a   1.000
_cell.length_b   1.000
_cell.length_c   1.000
_cell.angle_alpha   90.00
_cell.angle_beta   90.00
_cell.angle_gamma   90.00
#
_symmetry.space_group_name_H-M   'P 1'
#
loop_
_entity.id
_entity.type
_entity.pdbx_description
1 polymer ?
#
loop_
_entity_poly.entity_id
_entity_poly.type
_entity_poly.pdbx_seq_one_letter_code
_entity_poly.pdbx_strand_id
1 'polypeptide(L)'
;MTTTLAVMEKFEKTLEEHSSRSNEKELEQIVEKIDRVHRNTPLLMDEKSISKYLKARAAMLNRFIDEYLVAALSQTFPVLDSELFDLKRYIRIETRQDKTFVARDDTAPDTKEKARDVKQLTLPLFAYVPLDGSHTTTLAKIVQRRDYNTKTINVNATLPGTIGAGIRQAQREALQEYHRVLQQAYGNQIIGELLLDDHDAGNPQCGALWIPTANSLTLDVKVKPKPPKIIDPALVLNVKDHTYLIRTWRVDDEEPFEHFLSEYASGGRKKEK
;
A
#
# COMPACT_ATOMS: atom_id res chain seq x y z
N MET A 1 10.76 8.07 -23.80
CA MET A 1 10.42 8.17 -22.36
C MET A 1 9.45 9.33 -22.23
N THR A 2 8.30 9.13 -21.59
CA THR A 2 7.32 10.18 -21.29
C THR A 2 7.79 10.94 -20.06
N THR A 3 7.95 12.26 -20.17
CA THR A 3 8.33 13.13 -19.04
C THR A 3 7.13 13.37 -18.13
N THR A 4 7.37 13.75 -16.86
CA THR A 4 6.29 14.09 -15.92
C THR A 4 5.37 15.17 -16.51
N LEU A 5 5.95 16.18 -17.19
CA LEU A 5 5.22 17.23 -17.92
C LEU A 5 4.32 16.68 -19.02
N ALA A 6 4.81 15.75 -19.85
CA ALA A 6 4.02 15.18 -20.95
C ALA A 6 2.83 14.32 -20.46
N VAL A 7 2.93 13.76 -19.24
CA VAL A 7 1.82 13.06 -18.59
C VAL A 7 0.85 14.06 -17.95
N MET A 8 1.34 15.15 -17.36
CA MET A 8 0.52 16.22 -16.78
C MET A 8 -0.28 17.00 -17.83
N GLU A 9 0.33 17.36 -18.96
CA GLU A 9 -0.37 18.08 -20.05
C GLU A 9 -1.48 17.24 -20.69
N LYS A 10 -1.38 15.92 -20.61
CA LYS A 10 -2.41 15.01 -21.09
C LYS A 10 -3.43 14.66 -20.03
N PHE A 11 -3.22 15.04 -18.76
CA PHE A 11 -4.00 14.54 -17.64
C PHE A 11 -5.49 14.85 -17.76
N GLU A 12 -5.89 16.06 -18.15
CA GLU A 12 -7.32 16.38 -18.35
C GLU A 12 -7.95 15.48 -19.41
N LYS A 13 -7.24 15.29 -20.53
CA LYS A 13 -7.67 14.41 -21.61
C LYS A 13 -7.69 12.93 -21.20
N THR A 14 -6.70 12.49 -20.45
CA THR A 14 -6.61 11.13 -19.90
C THR A 14 -7.70 10.91 -18.85
N LEU A 15 -8.05 11.92 -18.06
CA LEU A 15 -9.13 11.82 -17.07
C LEU A 15 -10.49 11.72 -17.76
N GLU A 16 -10.71 12.44 -18.86
CA GLU A 16 -11.90 12.28 -19.69
C GLU A 16 -11.94 10.91 -20.38
N GLU A 17 -10.83 10.49 -21.02
CA GLU A 17 -10.71 9.21 -21.74
C GLU A 17 -10.86 7.98 -20.81
N HIS A 18 -10.38 8.07 -19.56
CA HIS A 18 -10.45 7.02 -18.55
C HIS A 18 -11.60 7.22 -17.55
N SER A 19 -12.51 8.15 -17.82
CA SER A 19 -13.75 8.30 -17.06
C SER A 19 -14.92 7.69 -17.81
N SER A 20 -15.60 6.74 -17.17
CA SER A 20 -16.86 6.20 -17.68
C SER A 20 -18.02 6.56 -16.76
N ARG A 21 -19.19 6.81 -17.36
CA ARG A 21 -20.47 6.90 -16.66
C ARG A 21 -21.33 5.71 -17.05
N SER A 22 -21.89 5.00 -16.10
CA SER A 22 -22.91 3.99 -16.39
C SER A 22 -24.22 4.65 -16.78
N ASN A 23 -25.03 3.90 -17.53
CA ASN A 23 -26.39 4.28 -17.86
C ASN A 23 -27.40 3.46 -17.02
N GLU A 24 -28.66 3.87 -17.05
CA GLU A 24 -29.75 3.21 -16.32
C GLU A 24 -29.94 1.74 -16.73
N LYS A 25 -29.77 1.44 -18.02
CA LYS A 25 -29.89 0.08 -18.55
C LYS A 25 -28.83 -0.89 -17.98
N GLU A 26 -27.62 -0.39 -17.71
CA GLU A 26 -26.56 -1.18 -17.08
C GLU A 26 -26.93 -1.54 -15.64
N LEU A 27 -27.51 -0.60 -14.88
CA LEU A 27 -28.03 -0.87 -13.54
C LEU A 27 -29.13 -1.93 -13.56
N GLU A 28 -30.10 -1.79 -14.45
CA GLU A 28 -31.19 -2.77 -14.61
C GLU A 28 -30.63 -4.18 -14.87
N GLN A 29 -29.62 -4.31 -15.74
CA GLN A 29 -28.97 -5.60 -16.03
C GLN A 29 -28.27 -6.20 -14.81
N ILE A 30 -27.66 -5.37 -13.96
CA ILE A 30 -27.01 -5.85 -12.72
C ILE A 30 -28.08 -6.35 -11.74
N VAL A 31 -29.19 -5.61 -11.58
CA VAL A 31 -30.33 -6.03 -10.74
C VAL A 31 -30.88 -7.36 -11.24
N GLU A 32 -31.07 -7.54 -12.55
CA GLU A 32 -31.52 -8.82 -13.13
C GLU A 32 -30.56 -9.98 -12.85
N LYS A 33 -29.23 -9.75 -12.90
CA LYS A 33 -28.22 -10.75 -12.56
C LYS A 33 -28.31 -11.16 -11.09
N ILE A 34 -28.47 -10.18 -10.19
CA ILE A 34 -28.65 -10.43 -8.75
C ILE A 34 -29.90 -11.29 -8.54
N ASP A 35 -31.03 -10.90 -9.11
CA ASP A 35 -32.30 -11.64 -9.02
C ASP A 35 -32.15 -13.09 -9.51
N ARG A 36 -31.48 -13.27 -10.66
CA ARG A 36 -31.27 -14.59 -11.25
C ARG A 36 -30.43 -15.49 -10.35
N VAL A 37 -29.31 -15.00 -9.82
CA VAL A 37 -28.43 -15.78 -8.93
C VAL A 37 -29.06 -16.00 -7.57
N HIS A 38 -29.81 -15.01 -7.08
CA HIS A 38 -30.51 -15.13 -5.81
C HIS A 38 -31.60 -16.22 -5.89
N ARG A 39 -32.42 -16.23 -6.94
CA ARG A 39 -33.53 -17.19 -7.08
C ARG A 39 -33.09 -18.58 -7.53
N ASN A 40 -31.97 -18.69 -8.24
CA ASN A 40 -31.52 -19.97 -8.77
C ASN A 40 -30.78 -20.77 -7.67
N THR A 41 -31.43 -21.81 -7.14
CA THR A 41 -30.79 -22.77 -6.24
C THR A 41 -30.84 -24.15 -6.87
N PRO A 42 -29.68 -24.73 -7.26
CA PRO A 42 -29.64 -26.07 -7.81
C PRO A 42 -29.98 -27.10 -6.73
N LEU A 43 -30.57 -28.23 -7.15
CA LEU A 43 -30.76 -29.39 -6.29
C LEU A 43 -29.38 -30.01 -6.00
N LEU A 44 -28.93 -29.88 -4.75
CA LEU A 44 -27.69 -30.45 -4.24
C LEU A 44 -28.02 -31.45 -3.13
N MET A 45 -27.42 -32.64 -3.18
CA MET A 45 -27.81 -33.78 -2.34
C MET A 45 -26.83 -34.03 -1.17
N ASP A 46 -25.63 -33.43 -1.17
CA ASP A 46 -24.64 -33.61 -0.11
C ASP A 46 -24.19 -32.29 0.54
N GLU A 47 -23.89 -32.36 1.84
CA GLU A 47 -23.56 -31.21 2.68
C GLU A 47 -22.33 -30.43 2.19
N LYS A 48 -21.30 -31.12 1.67
CA LYS A 48 -20.09 -30.46 1.17
C LYS A 48 -20.38 -29.65 -0.09
N SER A 49 -21.15 -30.20 -1.02
CA SER A 49 -21.59 -29.49 -2.22
C SER A 49 -22.50 -28.31 -1.89
N ILE A 50 -23.42 -28.48 -0.93
CA ILE A 50 -24.29 -27.39 -0.45
C ILE A 50 -23.43 -26.25 0.13
N SER A 51 -22.51 -26.55 1.06
CA SER A 51 -21.65 -25.53 1.67
C SER A 51 -20.77 -24.80 0.64
N LYS A 52 -20.16 -25.55 -0.29
CA LYS A 52 -19.34 -24.98 -1.37
C LYS A 52 -20.16 -24.07 -2.28
N TYR A 53 -21.38 -24.50 -2.64
CA TYR A 53 -22.30 -23.71 -3.45
C TYR A 53 -22.72 -22.43 -2.76
N LEU A 54 -23.15 -22.49 -1.50
CA LEU A 54 -23.59 -21.32 -0.74
C LEU A 54 -22.46 -20.29 -0.61
N LYS A 55 -21.22 -20.72 -0.36
CA LYS A 55 -20.06 -19.81 -0.34
C LYS A 55 -19.81 -19.16 -1.69
N ALA A 56 -19.85 -19.93 -2.78
CA ALA A 56 -19.64 -19.39 -4.13
C ALA A 56 -20.77 -18.42 -4.54
N ARG A 57 -22.02 -18.75 -4.18
CA ARG A 57 -23.20 -17.91 -4.41
C ARG A 57 -23.08 -16.60 -3.64
N ALA A 58 -22.74 -16.65 -2.34
CA ALA A 58 -22.54 -15.45 -1.53
C ALA A 58 -21.44 -14.55 -2.10
N ALA A 59 -20.29 -15.12 -2.49
CA ALA A 59 -19.21 -14.36 -3.12
C ALA A 59 -19.63 -13.70 -4.44
N MET A 60 -20.43 -14.39 -5.26
CA MET A 60 -20.94 -13.85 -6.52
C MET A 60 -21.98 -12.74 -6.30
N LEU A 61 -22.87 -12.91 -5.33
CA LEU A 61 -23.87 -11.90 -4.97
C LEU A 61 -23.19 -10.64 -4.41
N ASN A 62 -22.21 -10.79 -3.52
CA ASN A 62 -21.43 -9.65 -3.01
C ASN A 62 -20.74 -8.89 -4.14
N ARG A 63 -20.14 -9.59 -5.10
CA ARG A 63 -19.55 -8.96 -6.28
C ARG A 63 -20.58 -8.18 -7.11
N PHE A 64 -21.79 -8.71 -7.30
CA PHE A 64 -22.82 -7.98 -8.05
C PHE A 64 -23.39 -6.79 -7.29
N ILE A 65 -23.41 -6.84 -5.95
CA ILE A 65 -23.74 -5.68 -5.12
C ILE A 65 -22.66 -4.60 -5.28
N ASP A 66 -21.38 -4.97 -5.25
CA ASP A 66 -20.28 -4.04 -5.52
C ASP A 66 -20.44 -3.41 -6.92
N GLU A 67 -20.71 -4.22 -7.95
CA GLU A 67 -20.97 -3.75 -9.32
C GLU A 67 -22.18 -2.79 -9.37
N TYR A 68 -23.25 -3.08 -8.64
CA TYR A 68 -24.44 -2.21 -8.54
C TYR A 68 -24.10 -0.87 -7.89
N LEU A 69 -23.40 -0.87 -6.76
CA LEU A 69 -23.04 0.36 -6.04
C LEU A 69 -22.11 1.24 -6.88
N VAL A 70 -21.13 0.64 -7.56
CA VAL A 70 -20.23 1.34 -8.48
C VAL A 70 -21.02 1.94 -9.65
N ALA A 71 -21.86 1.14 -10.32
CA ALA A 71 -22.65 1.60 -11.45
C ALA A 71 -23.61 2.73 -11.05
N ALA A 72 -24.22 2.65 -9.86
CA ALA A 72 -25.18 3.63 -9.37
C ALA A 72 -24.50 4.97 -9.07
N LEU A 73 -23.35 4.95 -8.38
CA LEU A 73 -22.54 6.14 -8.16
C LEU A 73 -22.00 6.71 -9.47
N SER A 74 -21.70 5.85 -10.45
CA SER A 74 -21.10 6.27 -11.71
C SER A 74 -22.05 7.07 -12.62
N GLN A 75 -23.36 7.03 -12.34
CA GLN A 75 -24.32 7.90 -13.01
C GLN A 75 -24.07 9.38 -12.69
N THR A 76 -23.60 9.66 -11.47
CA THR A 76 -23.35 11.01 -10.96
C THR A 76 -21.87 11.37 -11.05
N PHE A 77 -20.98 10.45 -10.67
CA PHE A 77 -19.54 10.70 -10.61
C PHE A 77 -18.79 9.84 -11.64
N PRO A 78 -17.79 10.38 -12.35
CA PRO A 78 -16.94 9.55 -13.20
C PRO A 78 -16.17 8.51 -12.35
N VAL A 79 -16.13 7.27 -12.82
CA VAL A 79 -15.23 6.25 -12.26
C VAL A 79 -13.85 6.42 -12.88
N LEU A 80 -12.82 6.48 -12.05
CA LEU A 80 -11.43 6.53 -12.50
C LEU A 80 -10.90 5.12 -12.77
N ASP A 81 -10.25 4.94 -13.91
CA ASP A 81 -9.56 3.69 -14.25
C ASP A 81 -8.43 3.38 -13.26
N SER A 82 -8.32 2.10 -12.88
CA SER A 82 -7.23 1.57 -12.07
C SER A 82 -5.84 1.80 -12.69
N GLU A 83 -5.73 1.81 -14.03
CA GLU A 83 -4.46 2.01 -14.72
C GLU A 83 -3.84 3.39 -14.44
N LEU A 84 -4.68 4.39 -14.10
CA LEU A 84 -4.22 5.72 -13.69
C LEU A 84 -3.27 5.66 -12.49
N PHE A 85 -3.51 4.72 -11.57
CA PHE A 85 -2.74 4.57 -10.34
C PHE A 85 -1.43 3.79 -10.53
N ASP A 86 -1.29 3.09 -11.67
CA ASP A 86 -0.05 2.41 -12.05
C ASP A 86 0.97 3.36 -12.71
N LEU A 87 0.55 4.58 -13.04
CA LEU A 87 1.42 5.60 -13.59
C LEU A 87 2.55 5.96 -12.61
N LYS A 88 3.77 6.01 -13.14
CA LYS A 88 4.99 6.26 -12.38
C LYS A 88 5.77 7.42 -12.97
N ARG A 89 6.50 8.12 -12.11
CA ARG A 89 7.45 9.17 -12.49
C ARG A 89 8.82 8.93 -11.88
N TYR A 90 9.82 9.59 -12.47
CA TYR A 90 11.18 9.54 -11.98
C TYR A 90 11.51 10.82 -11.22
N ILE A 91 11.98 10.67 -9.98
CA ILE A 91 12.55 11.78 -9.22
C ILE A 91 14.05 11.54 -8.99
N ARG A 92 14.81 12.61 -8.91
CA ARG A 92 16.22 12.58 -8.50
C ARG A 92 16.30 12.99 -7.04
N ILE A 93 16.94 12.16 -6.22
CA ILE A 93 17.35 12.55 -4.87
C ILE A 93 18.81 12.95 -4.93
N GLU A 94 19.08 14.19 -4.58
CA GLU A 94 20.43 14.73 -4.45
C GLU A 94 20.82 14.79 -2.99
N THR A 95 22.03 14.32 -2.69
CA THR A 95 22.66 14.53 -1.39
C THR A 95 23.58 15.73 -1.47
N ARG A 96 23.26 16.80 -0.74
CA ARG A 96 24.11 18.00 -0.66
C ARG A 96 25.33 17.75 0.24
N GLN A 97 26.31 18.66 0.17
CA GLN A 97 27.56 18.54 0.93
C GLN A 97 27.34 18.55 2.47
N ASP A 98 26.30 19.26 2.92
CA ASP A 98 25.82 19.31 4.30
C ASP A 98 25.05 18.05 4.74
N LYS A 99 24.97 17.03 3.88
CA LYS A 99 24.21 15.78 4.07
C LYS A 99 22.69 15.96 4.10
N THR A 100 22.17 17.11 3.65
CA THR A 100 20.73 17.25 3.40
C THR A 100 20.33 16.53 2.12
N PHE A 101 19.10 16.03 2.07
CA PHE A 101 18.54 15.34 0.90
C PHE A 101 17.50 16.24 0.25
N VAL A 102 17.64 16.46 -1.05
CA VAL A 102 16.72 17.27 -1.84
C VAL A 102 16.13 16.40 -2.94
N ALA A 103 14.81 16.33 -3.02
CA ALA A 103 14.12 15.71 -4.14
C ALA A 103 13.96 16.74 -5.27
N ARG A 104 14.27 16.34 -6.51
CA ARG A 104 14.04 17.11 -7.72
C ARG A 104 13.26 16.30 -8.74
N ASP A 105 12.33 16.97 -9.41
CA ASP A 105 11.64 16.39 -10.55
C ASP A 105 12.49 16.54 -11.82
N ASP A 106 12.13 15.81 -12.87
CA ASP A 106 12.75 15.90 -14.20
C ASP A 106 12.57 17.27 -14.89
N THR A 107 11.72 18.12 -14.31
CA THR A 107 11.38 19.47 -14.76
C THR A 107 12.13 20.58 -14.02
N ALA A 108 12.84 20.26 -12.93
CA ALA A 108 13.53 21.26 -12.13
C ALA A 108 14.80 21.76 -12.85
N PRO A 109 15.09 23.09 -12.85
CA PRO A 109 16.31 23.60 -13.46
C PRO A 109 17.55 23.03 -12.75
N ASP A 110 18.55 22.65 -13.55
CA ASP A 110 19.85 22.23 -13.02
C ASP A 110 20.45 23.39 -12.23
N THR A 111 20.67 23.17 -10.93
CA THR A 111 21.38 24.17 -10.11
C THR A 111 22.87 23.97 -10.22
N LYS A 112 23.62 25.08 -10.12
CA LYS A 112 25.08 25.08 -10.04
C LYS A 112 25.65 24.47 -8.73
N GLU A 113 24.81 24.04 -7.79
CA GLU A 113 25.25 23.39 -6.55
C GLU A 113 25.82 21.99 -6.85
N LYS A 114 27.03 21.71 -6.35
CA LYS A 114 27.66 20.40 -6.50
C LYS A 114 26.95 19.35 -5.61
N ALA A 115 26.08 18.54 -6.21
CA ALA A 115 25.53 17.35 -5.57
C ALA A 115 26.66 16.33 -5.32
N ARG A 116 26.66 15.72 -4.13
CA ARG A 116 27.66 14.73 -3.71
C ARG A 116 27.31 13.33 -4.22
N ASP A 117 26.02 13.05 -4.29
CA ASP A 117 25.46 11.80 -4.81
C ASP A 117 24.07 12.09 -5.41
N VAL A 118 23.75 11.46 -6.53
CA VAL A 118 22.48 11.62 -7.24
C VAL A 118 21.89 10.24 -7.46
N LYS A 119 20.73 9.97 -6.84
CA LYS A 119 20.02 8.72 -7.00
C LYS A 119 18.69 8.95 -7.70
N GLN A 120 18.45 8.24 -8.80
CA GLN A 120 17.13 8.21 -9.43
C GLN A 120 16.22 7.22 -8.71
N LEU A 121 14.96 7.61 -8.53
CA LEU A 121 13.92 6.78 -7.96
C LEU A 121 12.67 6.84 -8.82
N THR A 122 12.02 5.69 -8.93
CA THR A 122 10.69 5.58 -9.53
C THR A 122 9.66 5.64 -8.42
N LEU A 123 8.73 6.60 -8.51
CA LEU A 123 7.62 6.78 -7.57
C LEU A 123 6.28 6.71 -8.31
N PRO A 124 5.18 6.41 -7.60
CA PRO A 124 3.84 6.67 -8.12
C PRO A 124 3.71 8.14 -8.57
N LEU A 125 2.99 8.35 -9.67
CA LEU A 125 2.70 9.68 -10.18
C LEU A 125 1.79 10.44 -9.20
N PHE A 126 0.74 9.76 -8.73
CA PHE A 126 -0.23 10.32 -7.80
C PHE A 126 0.05 9.93 -6.35
N ALA A 127 -0.22 10.86 -5.44
CA ALA A 127 -0.37 10.63 -4.02
C ALA A 127 -1.85 10.64 -3.66
N TYR A 128 -2.26 9.73 -2.79
CA TYR A 128 -3.59 9.70 -2.19
C TYR A 128 -3.49 9.90 -0.69
N VAL A 129 -4.38 10.74 -0.14
CA VAL A 129 -4.55 10.87 1.29
C VAL A 129 -6.03 11.07 1.63
N PRO A 130 -6.55 10.38 2.66
CA PRO A 130 -7.87 10.69 3.20
C PRO A 130 -7.97 12.15 3.63
N LEU A 131 -9.13 12.77 3.41
CA LEU A 131 -9.38 14.13 3.91
C LEU A 131 -9.52 14.12 5.43
N ASP A 132 -9.98 13.00 5.99
CA ASP A 132 -10.16 12.76 7.42
C ASP A 132 -8.89 12.13 8.02
N GLY A 133 -7.89 12.95 8.36
CA GLY A 133 -6.67 12.45 9.00
C GLY A 133 -5.44 13.32 8.75
N SER A 134 -4.26 12.73 8.96
CA SER A 134 -3.00 13.38 8.61
C SER A 134 -2.89 13.48 7.08
N HIS A 135 -2.76 14.69 6.55
CA HIS A 135 -2.64 14.93 5.10
C HIS A 135 -1.24 14.60 4.54
N THR A 136 -0.66 13.49 5.00
CA THR A 136 0.66 12.99 4.58
C THR A 136 0.57 11.50 4.25
N THR A 137 1.20 11.08 3.15
CA THR A 137 1.25 9.69 2.70
C THR A 137 2.68 9.28 2.34
N THR A 138 3.02 8.00 2.46
CA THR A 138 4.34 7.46 2.10
C THR A 138 4.30 6.89 0.68
N LEU A 139 5.11 7.46 -0.22
CA LEU A 139 5.19 7.05 -1.62
C LEU A 139 6.19 5.91 -1.85
N ALA A 140 7.29 5.91 -1.08
CA ALA A 140 8.30 4.87 -1.19
C ALA A 140 9.07 4.71 0.12
N LYS A 141 9.53 3.48 0.36
CA LYS A 141 10.43 3.13 1.45
C LYS A 141 11.66 2.42 0.89
N ILE A 142 12.80 3.06 1.01
CA ILE A 142 14.07 2.57 0.49
C ILE A 142 14.94 2.14 1.65
N VAL A 143 15.31 0.86 1.68
CA VAL A 143 16.21 0.33 2.70
C VAL A 143 17.59 0.13 2.09
N GLN A 144 18.57 0.90 2.56
CA GLN A 144 19.97 0.73 2.21
C GLN A 144 20.70 0.05 3.37
N ARG A 145 21.40 -1.05 3.06
CA ARG A 145 22.27 -1.74 4.01
C ARG A 145 23.70 -1.48 3.57
N ARG A 146 24.50 -0.86 4.44
CA ARG A 146 25.96 -0.75 4.27
C ARG A 146 26.63 -1.18 5.56
N ASP A 147 27.52 -2.16 5.46
CA ASP A 147 28.39 -2.71 6.50
C ASP A 147 27.65 -3.08 7.80
N TYR A 148 27.36 -2.09 8.65
CA TYR A 148 26.78 -2.24 10.00
C TYR A 148 25.53 -1.36 10.25
N ASN A 149 25.15 -0.51 9.29
CA ASN A 149 24.03 0.42 9.41
C ASN A 149 22.90 0.10 8.43
N THR A 150 21.67 0.17 8.94
CA THR A 150 20.48 0.15 8.08
C THR A 150 19.95 1.57 7.96
N LYS A 151 20.05 2.14 6.77
CA LYS A 151 19.48 3.45 6.43
C LYS A 151 18.15 3.22 5.73
N THR A 152 17.06 3.65 6.36
CA THR A 152 15.73 3.67 5.74
C THR A 152 15.43 5.09 5.31
N ILE A 153 15.12 5.29 4.04
CA ILE A 153 14.70 6.56 3.46
C ILE A 153 13.22 6.40 3.10
N ASN A 154 12.34 7.12 3.79
CA ASN A 154 10.94 7.22 3.41
C ASN A 154 10.76 8.48 2.57
N VAL A 155 10.15 8.33 1.41
CA VAL A 155 9.69 9.47 0.60
C VAL A 155 8.22 9.68 0.91
N ASN A 156 7.90 10.78 1.58
CA ASN A 156 6.54 11.13 1.93
C ASN A 156 6.08 12.31 1.08
N ALA A 157 4.77 12.39 0.82
CA ALA A 157 4.12 13.52 0.20
C ALA A 157 3.10 14.11 1.17
N THR A 158 3.12 15.43 1.33
CA THR A 158 2.15 16.17 2.14
C THR A 158 1.25 16.99 1.22
N LEU A 159 -0.07 16.91 1.42
CA LEU A 159 -1.03 17.70 0.64
C LEU A 159 -0.74 19.19 0.88
N PRO A 160 -0.47 19.98 -0.16
CA PRO A 160 -0.18 21.40 0.02
C PRO A 160 -1.44 22.20 0.34
N GLY A 161 -1.26 23.26 1.13
CA GLY A 161 -2.32 24.23 1.42
C GLY A 161 -3.36 23.74 2.42
N THR A 162 -4.50 24.44 2.46
CA THR A 162 -5.64 24.09 3.31
C THR A 162 -6.82 23.66 2.46
N ILE A 163 -7.55 22.64 2.91
CA ILE A 163 -8.78 22.20 2.25
C ILE A 163 -9.85 23.28 2.42
N GLY A 164 -10.10 24.02 1.34
CA GLY A 164 -11.05 25.14 1.29
C GLY A 164 -12.50 24.69 1.46
N ALA A 165 -13.38 25.66 1.74
CA ALA A 165 -14.81 25.41 1.99
C ALA A 165 -15.52 24.72 0.82
N GLY A 166 -15.17 25.04 -0.42
CA GLY A 166 -15.75 24.41 -1.61
C GLY A 166 -15.48 22.90 -1.69
N ILE A 167 -14.26 22.46 -1.38
CA ILE A 167 -13.91 21.03 -1.37
C ILE A 167 -14.65 20.29 -0.24
N ARG A 168 -14.80 20.92 0.92
CA ARG A 168 -15.59 20.33 2.02
C ARG A 168 -17.08 20.21 1.67
N GLN A 169 -17.61 21.17 0.93
CA GLN A 169 -18.98 21.11 0.44
C GLN A 169 -19.15 19.97 -0.58
N ALA A 170 -18.23 19.86 -1.55
CA ALA A 170 -18.22 18.74 -2.50
C ALA A 170 -18.08 17.38 -1.81
N GLN A 171 -17.26 17.27 -0.75
CA GLN A 171 -17.16 16.08 0.09
C GLN A 171 -18.51 15.70 0.69
N ARG A 172 -19.26 16.67 1.25
CA ARG A 172 -20.59 16.42 1.82
C ARG A 172 -21.58 15.97 0.76
N GLU A 173 -21.57 16.60 -0.41
CA GLU A 173 -22.44 16.23 -1.54
C GLU A 173 -22.16 14.82 -2.03
N ALA A 174 -20.88 14.43 -2.14
CA ALA A 174 -20.50 13.06 -2.51
C ALA A 174 -20.97 12.02 -1.47
N LEU A 175 -20.82 12.31 -0.18
CA LEU A 175 -21.30 11.43 0.90
C LEU A 175 -22.83 11.35 0.92
N GLN A 176 -23.54 12.47 0.70
CA GLN A 176 -25.00 12.48 0.59
C GLN A 176 -25.46 11.61 -0.58
N GLU A 177 -24.82 11.73 -1.73
CA GLU A 177 -25.13 10.93 -2.90
C GLU A 177 -24.88 9.44 -2.66
N TYR A 178 -23.78 9.09 -1.98
CA TYR A 178 -23.53 7.71 -1.53
C TYR A 178 -24.65 7.18 -0.66
N HIS A 179 -25.07 7.92 0.36
CA HIS A 179 -26.18 7.52 1.22
C HIS A 179 -27.52 7.44 0.48
N ARG A 180 -27.74 8.28 -0.54
CA ARG A 180 -28.90 8.21 -1.43
C ARG A 180 -28.89 6.90 -2.22
N VAL A 181 -27.75 6.51 -2.79
CA VAL A 181 -27.60 5.23 -3.51
C VAL A 181 -27.83 4.05 -2.57
N LEU A 182 -27.28 4.07 -1.35
CA LEU A 182 -27.54 3.04 -0.36
C LEU A 182 -29.03 2.96 0.00
N GLN A 183 -29.69 4.10 0.20
CA GLN A 183 -31.13 4.13 0.47
C GLN A 183 -31.94 3.48 -0.66
N GLN A 184 -31.57 3.74 -1.92
CA GLN A 184 -32.20 3.09 -3.07
C GLN A 184 -31.92 1.58 -3.09
N ALA A 185 -30.69 1.16 -2.78
CA ALA A 185 -30.30 -0.24 -2.68
C ALA A 185 -31.13 -0.99 -1.62
N TYR A 186 -31.28 -0.41 -0.42
CA TYR A 186 -32.12 -0.96 0.65
C TYR A 186 -33.62 -0.95 0.30
N GLY A 187 -34.06 -0.05 -0.59
CA GLY A 187 -35.43 -0.03 -1.11
C GLY A 187 -35.73 -1.22 -2.05
N ASN A 188 -34.72 -1.85 -2.63
CA ASN A 188 -34.87 -3.09 -3.38
C ASN A 188 -34.84 -4.28 -2.41
N GLN A 189 -35.88 -5.11 -2.43
CA GLN A 189 -36.03 -6.20 -1.47
C GLN A 189 -34.83 -7.17 -1.45
N ILE A 190 -34.39 -7.65 -2.62
CA ILE A 190 -33.32 -8.66 -2.70
C ILE A 190 -31.96 -8.05 -2.36
N ILE A 191 -31.68 -6.86 -2.89
CA ILE A 191 -30.40 -6.17 -2.61
C ILE A 191 -30.34 -5.75 -1.14
N GLY A 192 -31.43 -5.22 -0.58
CA GLY A 192 -31.54 -4.83 0.81
C GLY A 192 -31.33 -5.99 1.79
N GLU A 193 -31.93 -7.16 1.51
CA GLU A 193 -31.69 -8.39 2.28
C GLU A 193 -30.20 -8.77 2.28
N LEU A 194 -29.56 -8.78 1.09
CA LEU A 194 -28.14 -9.12 0.97
C LEU A 194 -27.21 -8.10 1.65
N LEU A 195 -27.58 -6.82 1.64
CA LEU A 195 -26.86 -5.75 2.34
C LEU A 195 -26.95 -5.85 3.87
N LEU A 196 -28.00 -6.49 4.41
CA LEU A 196 -28.16 -6.69 5.85
C LEU A 196 -27.44 -7.93 6.36
N ASP A 197 -27.42 -9.00 5.57
CA ASP A 197 -26.99 -10.32 6.05
C ASP A 197 -25.47 -10.48 6.16
N ASP A 198 -24.68 -9.98 5.21
CA ASP A 198 -23.24 -10.30 5.15
C ASP A 198 -22.38 -9.29 4.37
N HIS A 199 -22.96 -8.20 3.84
CA HIS A 199 -22.24 -7.25 3.00
C HIS A 199 -21.89 -5.98 3.79
N ASP A 200 -20.61 -5.81 4.12
CA ASP A 200 -20.11 -4.54 4.64
C ASP A 200 -20.06 -3.53 3.48
N ALA A 201 -21.13 -2.73 3.35
CA ALA A 201 -21.15 -1.61 2.42
C ALA A 201 -20.00 -0.61 2.70
N GLY A 202 -19.34 -0.71 3.85
CA GLY A 202 -18.18 0.07 4.21
C GLY A 202 -18.54 1.49 4.61
N ASN A 203 -17.56 2.15 5.22
CA ASN A 203 -17.62 3.59 5.46
C ASN A 203 -16.92 4.29 4.29
N PRO A 204 -17.67 5.04 3.44
CA PRO A 204 -17.07 5.73 2.32
C PRO A 204 -16.04 6.74 2.83
N GLN A 205 -14.89 6.80 2.16
CA GLN A 205 -13.83 7.74 2.51
C GLN A 205 -13.51 8.64 1.32
N CYS A 206 -13.66 9.95 1.52
CA CYS A 206 -13.18 10.92 0.55
C CYS A 206 -11.69 11.19 0.79
N GLY A 207 -10.92 11.20 -0.29
CA GLY A 207 -9.49 11.51 -0.25
C GLY A 207 -9.09 12.48 -1.35
N ALA A 208 -8.00 13.19 -1.14
CA ALA A 208 -7.36 14.00 -2.16
C ALA A 208 -6.39 13.12 -2.96
N LEU A 209 -6.52 13.17 -4.28
CA LEU A 209 -5.55 12.65 -5.23
C LEU A 209 -4.83 13.84 -5.87
N TRP A 210 -3.50 13.85 -5.85
CA TRP A 210 -2.72 14.93 -6.49
C TRP A 210 -1.38 14.42 -6.97
N ILE A 211 -0.71 15.19 -7.84
CA ILE A 211 0.68 14.95 -8.24
C ILE A 211 1.57 15.79 -7.31
N PRO A 212 2.34 15.18 -6.39
CA PRO A 212 3.16 15.94 -5.46
C PRO A 212 4.22 16.77 -6.18
N THR A 213 4.39 18.03 -5.82
CA THR A 213 5.51 18.83 -6.33
C THR A 213 6.79 18.44 -5.60
N ALA A 214 7.95 18.81 -6.13
CA ALA A 214 9.23 18.60 -5.45
C ALA A 214 9.24 19.21 -4.03
N ASN A 215 8.56 20.35 -3.84
CA ASN A 215 8.44 21.03 -2.54
C ASN A 215 7.49 20.33 -1.56
N SER A 216 6.55 19.51 -2.05
CA SER A 216 5.64 18.75 -1.20
C SER A 216 6.19 17.38 -0.80
N LEU A 217 7.36 17.00 -1.32
CA LEU A 217 8.05 15.77 -0.97
C LEU A 217 8.97 15.99 0.23
N THR A 218 8.81 15.16 1.26
CA THR A 218 9.68 15.15 2.44
C THR A 218 10.43 13.82 2.52
N LEU A 219 11.73 13.89 2.82
CA LEU A 219 12.60 12.72 2.95
C LEU A 219 12.91 12.47 4.42
N ASP A 220 12.29 11.44 5.00
CA ASP A 220 12.59 11.00 6.37
C ASP A 220 13.68 9.91 6.32
N VAL A 221 14.87 10.23 6.84
CA VAL A 221 16.03 9.35 6.84
C VAL A 221 16.28 8.83 8.24
N LYS A 222 15.93 7.56 8.46
CA LYS A 222 16.19 6.86 9.71
C LYS A 222 17.42 5.97 9.56
N VAL A 223 18.49 6.31 10.25
CA VAL A 223 19.66 5.44 10.40
C VAL A 223 19.49 4.66 11.69
N LYS A 224 19.20 3.37 11.57
CA LYS A 224 19.28 2.46 12.73
C LYS A 224 20.66 1.81 12.71
N PRO A 225 21.53 2.07 13.70
CA PRO A 225 22.61 1.13 13.97
C PRO A 225 21.95 -0.21 14.32
N LYS A 226 22.38 -1.30 13.69
CA LYS A 226 21.99 -2.60 14.23
C LYS A 226 22.59 -2.70 15.64
N PRO A 227 21.88 -3.25 16.64
CA PRO A 227 22.58 -3.69 17.84
C PRO A 227 23.72 -4.61 17.38
N PRO A 228 24.95 -4.44 17.91
CA PRO A 228 26.05 -5.31 17.53
C PRO A 228 25.57 -6.76 17.66
N LYS A 229 25.85 -7.58 16.65
CA LYS A 229 25.80 -9.03 16.83
C LYS A 229 26.99 -9.34 17.72
N ILE A 230 26.74 -9.27 19.02
CA ILE A 230 27.63 -9.64 20.09
C ILE A 230 27.81 -11.16 19.96
N ILE A 231 29.03 -11.60 19.66
CA ILE A 231 29.39 -13.02 19.54
C ILE A 231 30.62 -13.18 20.43
N ASP A 232 30.43 -13.89 21.54
CA ASP A 232 31.48 -14.18 22.50
C ASP A 232 32.71 -14.82 21.80
N PRO A 233 33.93 -14.40 22.14
CA PRO A 233 35.13 -15.04 21.63
C PRO A 233 35.32 -16.45 22.22
N ALA A 234 35.55 -17.42 21.34
CA ALA A 234 35.99 -18.77 21.70
C ALA A 234 37.50 -18.89 21.46
N LEU A 235 38.23 -19.46 22.43
CA LEU A 235 39.58 -19.94 22.16
C LEU A 235 39.48 -21.27 21.41
N VAL A 236 39.97 -21.29 20.18
CA VAL A 236 40.05 -22.49 19.35
C VAL A 236 41.50 -22.84 19.02
N LEU A 237 41.79 -24.13 18.92
CA LEU A 237 43.06 -24.65 18.42
C LEU A 237 42.80 -25.30 17.06
N ASN A 238 43.52 -24.87 16.04
CA ASN A 238 43.44 -25.48 14.71
C ASN A 238 44.64 -26.42 14.50
N VAL A 239 44.38 -27.68 14.18
CA VAL A 239 45.43 -28.67 13.86
C VAL A 239 45.02 -29.42 12.59
N LYS A 240 45.80 -29.25 11.51
CA LYS A 240 45.43 -29.72 10.16
C LYS A 240 44.04 -29.18 9.79
N ASP A 241 43.15 -30.06 9.31
CA ASP A 241 41.78 -29.71 8.88
C ASP A 241 40.75 -29.76 10.01
N HIS A 242 41.19 -29.76 11.28
CA HIS A 242 40.32 -29.88 12.45
C HIS A 242 40.44 -28.65 13.36
N THR A 243 39.28 -28.17 13.82
CA THR A 243 39.15 -27.07 14.78
C THR A 243 38.65 -27.61 16.12
N TYR A 244 39.42 -27.39 17.17
CA TYR A 244 39.14 -27.84 18.53
C TYR A 244 38.75 -26.64 19.40
N LEU A 245 37.57 -26.67 20.01
CA LEU A 245 37.18 -25.70 21.02
C LEU A 245 37.96 -25.95 22.32
N ILE A 246 38.78 -24.97 22.74
CA ILE A 246 39.61 -25.08 23.95
C ILE A 246 38.87 -24.54 25.17
N ARG A 247 38.38 -23.30 25.10
CA ARG A 247 37.71 -22.61 26.20
C ARG A 247 36.83 -21.47 25.71
N THR A 248 35.69 -21.29 26.37
CA THR A 248 34.88 -20.07 26.33
C THR A 248 35.14 -19.26 27.61
N TRP A 249 35.05 -17.94 27.54
CA TRP A 249 35.01 -17.11 28.75
C TRP A 249 33.83 -16.15 28.64
N ARG A 250 33.23 -15.85 29.79
CA ARG A 250 32.08 -14.96 29.88
C ARG A 250 32.54 -13.53 29.73
N VAL A 251 31.83 -12.76 28.93
CA VAL A 251 31.89 -11.31 28.89
C VAL A 251 30.60 -10.78 29.51
N ASP A 252 30.70 -9.86 30.46
CA ASP A 252 29.59 -9.50 31.36
C ASP A 252 28.36 -8.89 30.64
N ASP A 253 28.53 -8.46 29.38
CA ASP A 253 27.52 -7.82 28.53
C ASP A 253 27.09 -8.69 27.31
N GLU A 254 27.37 -10.00 27.30
CA GLU A 254 27.12 -10.90 26.15
C GLU A 254 26.21 -12.10 26.49
N GLU A 255 25.47 -12.62 25.49
CA GLU A 255 24.54 -13.75 25.64
C GLU A 255 25.26 -15.10 25.44
N PRO A 256 25.12 -16.09 26.36
CA PRO A 256 25.84 -17.37 26.27
C PRO A 256 25.48 -18.20 25.04
N PHE A 257 26.47 -18.45 24.18
CA PHE A 257 26.33 -19.25 22.93
C PHE A 257 26.73 -20.73 23.09
N GLU A 258 26.91 -21.20 24.32
CA GLU A 258 27.31 -22.58 24.65
C GLU A 258 26.37 -23.64 24.04
N HIS A 259 25.10 -23.29 23.87
CA HIS A 259 24.09 -24.13 23.24
C HIS A 259 24.38 -24.41 21.75
N PHE A 260 24.82 -23.40 20.98
CA PHE A 260 25.28 -23.61 19.60
C PHE A 260 26.54 -24.49 19.57
N LEU A 261 27.51 -24.25 20.46
CA LEU A 261 28.71 -25.08 20.51
C LEU A 261 28.38 -26.55 20.79
N SER A 262 27.41 -26.83 21.66
CA SER A 262 26.96 -28.19 21.95
C SER A 262 26.27 -28.89 20.76
N GLU A 263 25.63 -28.13 19.87
CA GLU A 263 24.93 -28.69 18.71
C GLU A 263 25.91 -29.12 17.60
N TYR A 264 27.05 -28.42 17.48
CA TYR A 264 28.01 -28.61 16.38
C TYR A 264 29.35 -29.22 16.81
N ALA A 265 29.60 -29.44 18.11
CA ALA A 265 30.80 -30.12 18.59
C ALA A 265 30.62 -31.66 18.59
N SER A 266 31.39 -32.34 17.75
CA SER A 266 31.45 -33.80 17.72
C SER A 266 32.39 -34.33 18.81
N GLY A 267 31.83 -34.59 20.00
CA GLY A 267 32.57 -35.15 21.14
C GLY A 267 32.06 -34.61 22.47
N GLY A 268 30.92 -35.11 22.94
CA GLY A 268 30.23 -34.57 24.10
C GLY A 268 31.08 -34.57 25.37
N ARG A 269 31.30 -33.38 25.96
CA ARG A 269 31.53 -33.28 27.40
C ARG A 269 30.22 -33.58 28.10
N LYS A 270 30.15 -34.70 28.85
CA LYS A 270 29.10 -34.90 29.86
C LYS A 270 29.10 -33.68 30.77
N LYS A 271 27.94 -33.05 30.94
CA LYS A 271 27.70 -32.02 31.94
C LYS A 271 28.05 -32.61 33.32
N GLU A 272 29.15 -32.17 33.93
CA GLU A 272 29.29 -32.26 35.38
C GLU A 272 28.42 -31.17 36.00
N LYS A 273 27.66 -31.56 37.02
CA LYS A 273 26.70 -30.71 37.73
C LYS A 273 27.37 -29.57 38.47
#